data_AF-A0A4Q8QKJ3-F1
#
_entry.id   AF-A0A4Q8QKJ3-F1
#
_cell.length_a   1.000
_cell.length_b   1.000
_cell.length_c   1.000
_cell.angle_alpha   90.00
_cell.angle_beta   90.00
_cell.angle_gamma   90.00
#
_symmetry.space_group_name_H-M   'P 1'
#
loop_
_entity.id
_entity.type
_entity.pdbx_description
1 polymer ?
#
loop_
_entity_poly.entity_id
_entity_poly.type
_entity_poly.pdbx_seq_one_letter_code
_entity_poly.pdbx_strand_id
1 'polypeptide(L)'
;MAVNLDVTLQSPIFDFWAVPVTFIPLASQPGQPAYDRRGIFNTYSIDVQGMDGHIYSDQRTILDIRESEFSVLPQQNDHLIIPADCNGVPRGEYQIVDASSDGGGQTMLTIRKYETIM
;
A
#
# COMPACT_ATOMS: atom_id res chain seq x y z
N MET A 1 -8.03 -30.44 6.16
CA MET A 1 -6.87 -29.69 5.64
C MET A 1 -7.38 -28.34 5.18
N ALA A 2 -6.85 -27.25 5.73
CA ALA A 2 -7.13 -25.91 5.22
C ALA A 2 -6.14 -25.59 4.08
N VAL A 3 -6.60 -24.87 3.07
CA VAL A 3 -5.73 -24.37 1.98
C VAL A 3 -4.91 -23.21 2.52
N ASN A 4 -3.59 -23.24 2.36
CA ASN A 4 -2.72 -22.12 2.71
C ASN A 4 -2.69 -21.11 1.55
N LEU A 5 -3.62 -20.15 1.59
CA LEU A 5 -3.79 -19.14 0.55
C LEU A 5 -2.57 -18.21 0.41
N ASP A 6 -1.83 -17.97 1.49
CA ASP A 6 -0.61 -17.17 1.43
C ASP A 6 0.43 -17.80 0.48
N VAL A 7 0.65 -19.11 0.60
CA VAL A 7 1.62 -19.83 -0.24
C VAL A 7 1.07 -20.10 -1.64
N THR A 8 -0.19 -20.53 -1.75
CA THR A 8 -0.74 -21.00 -3.04
C THR A 8 -1.31 -19.89 -3.91
N LEU A 9 -1.64 -18.73 -3.35
CA LEU A 9 -2.26 -17.61 -4.05
C LEU A 9 -1.46 -16.32 -3.91
N GLN A 10 -1.15 -15.87 -2.68
CA GLN A 10 -0.52 -14.55 -2.50
C GLN A 10 0.92 -14.52 -3.04
N SER A 11 1.74 -15.53 -2.72
CA SER A 11 3.12 -15.58 -3.20
C SER A 11 3.26 -15.40 -4.72
N PRO A 12 2.60 -16.20 -5.59
CA PRO A 12 2.76 -16.04 -7.04
C PRO A 12 2.19 -14.72 -7.57
N ILE A 13 1.15 -14.15 -6.94
CA ILE A 13 0.62 -12.83 -7.33
C ILE A 13 1.64 -11.74 -7.05
N PHE A 14 2.25 -11.75 -5.86
CA PHE A 14 3.28 -10.77 -5.48
C PHE A 14 4.56 -10.95 -6.28
N ASP A 15 4.94 -12.17 -6.66
CA ASP A 15 6.11 -12.41 -7.50
C ASP A 15 5.97 -11.81 -8.91
N PHE A 16 4.74 -11.64 -9.40
CA PHE A 16 4.49 -11.10 -10.73
C PHE A 16 4.16 -9.60 -10.73
N TRP A 17 3.33 -9.14 -9.78
CA TRP A 17 2.76 -7.78 -9.81
C TRP A 17 3.37 -6.79 -8.83
N ALA A 18 4.13 -7.26 -7.85
CA ALA A 18 4.64 -6.37 -6.81
C ALA A 18 5.77 -5.48 -7.34
N VAL A 19 5.77 -4.23 -6.88
CA VAL A 19 6.81 -3.23 -7.14
C VAL A 19 7.69 -3.06 -5.90
N PRO A 20 8.96 -2.65 -6.05
CA PRO A 20 9.81 -2.33 -4.91
C PRO A 20 9.25 -1.10 -4.16
N VAL A 21 9.27 -1.16 -2.84
CA VAL A 21 8.81 -0.09 -1.95
C VAL A 21 9.77 0.05 -0.78
N THR A 22 10.21 1.27 -0.51
CA THR A 22 10.99 1.59 0.68
C THR A 22 10.04 2.14 1.75
N PHE A 23 9.95 1.46 2.89
CA PHE A 23 9.10 1.84 4.02
C PHE A 23 9.89 2.66 5.04
N ILE A 24 9.27 3.72 5.56
CA ILE A 24 9.81 4.61 6.58
C ILE A 24 8.90 4.49 7.81
N PRO A 25 9.30 3.70 8.83
CA PRO A 25 8.43 3.35 9.95
C PRO A 25 8.40 4.47 11.01
N LEU A 26 7.54 5.46 10.82
CA LEU A 26 7.37 6.57 11.77
C LEU A 26 6.43 6.20 12.93
N ALA A 27 5.46 5.33 12.68
CA ALA A 27 4.45 4.88 13.63
C ALA A 27 4.60 3.39 14.00
N SER A 28 4.81 2.51 13.01
CA SER A 28 4.88 1.06 13.28
C SER A 28 6.11 0.66 14.08
N GLN A 29 7.27 1.25 13.77
CA GLN A 29 8.55 0.96 14.44
C GLN A 29 9.40 2.24 14.59
N PRO A 30 9.00 3.18 15.47
CA PRO A 30 9.65 4.49 15.57
C PRO A 30 11.15 4.38 15.88
N GLY A 31 11.97 5.13 15.14
CA GLY A 31 13.43 5.15 15.29
C GLY A 31 14.17 4.03 14.56
N GLN A 32 13.46 3.10 13.91
CA GLN A 32 14.08 2.14 13.01
C GLN A 32 14.42 2.78 11.65
N PRO A 33 15.49 2.33 10.98
CA PRO A 33 15.83 2.82 9.65
C PRO A 33 14.75 2.42 8.64
N ALA A 34 14.73 3.15 7.52
CA ALA A 34 13.92 2.76 6.37
C ALA A 34 14.35 1.38 5.85
N TYR A 35 13.40 0.60 5.35
CA TYR A 35 13.65 -0.76 4.89
C TYR A 35 12.91 -1.09 3.60
N ASP A 36 13.53 -1.91 2.76
CA ASP A 36 12.98 -2.28 1.46
C ASP A 36 12.11 -3.53 1.55
N ARG A 37 10.94 -3.46 0.94
CA ARG A 37 10.01 -4.57 0.71
C ARG A 37 9.34 -4.36 -0.65
N ARG A 38 8.24 -5.07 -0.88
CA ARG A 38 7.44 -4.97 -2.09
C ARG A 38 5.96 -4.88 -1.75
N GLY A 39 5.21 -4.33 -2.68
CA GLY A 39 3.76 -4.29 -2.60
C GLY A 39 3.14 -4.13 -3.97
N ILE A 40 1.86 -4.43 -4.11
CA ILE A 40 1.13 -4.25 -5.37
C ILE A 40 0.50 -2.88 -5.31
N PHE A 41 1.00 -1.98 -6.16
CA PHE A 41 0.54 -0.60 -6.22
C PHE A 41 -0.63 -0.47 -7.19
N ASN A 42 -1.74 0.13 -6.74
CA ASN A 42 -2.89 0.39 -7.60
C ASN A 42 -3.57 1.72 -7.31
N THR A 43 -4.21 2.28 -8.32
CA THR A 43 -5.02 3.49 -8.22
C THR A 43 -6.36 3.26 -8.91
N TYR A 44 -7.44 3.44 -8.16
CA TYR A 44 -8.80 3.32 -8.67
C TYR A 44 -9.52 4.65 -8.58
N SER A 45 -10.33 4.97 -9.58
CA SER A 45 -11.28 6.08 -9.48
C SER A 45 -12.43 5.68 -8.56
N ILE A 46 -12.84 6.59 -7.69
CA ILE A 46 -14.01 6.44 -6.84
C ILE A 46 -14.99 7.59 -7.13
N ASP A 47 -16.26 7.24 -7.24
CA ASP A 47 -17.33 8.22 -7.39
C ASP A 47 -17.84 8.59 -6.00
N VAL A 48 -17.70 9.86 -5.63
CA VAL A 48 -18.16 10.41 -4.36
C VAL A 48 -19.39 11.26 -4.62
N GLN A 49 -20.54 10.84 -4.07
CA GLN A 49 -21.77 11.61 -4.20
C GLN A 49 -21.75 12.79 -3.21
N GLY A 50 -21.77 14.00 -3.76
CA GLY A 50 -21.93 15.23 -3.01
C GLY A 50 -23.35 15.36 -2.43
N MET A 51 -23.47 16.14 -1.36
CA MET A 51 -24.77 16.43 -0.74
C MET A 51 -25.71 17.24 -1.64
N ASP A 52 -25.16 17.86 -2.69
CA ASP A 52 -25.86 18.56 -3.76
C ASP A 52 -26.37 17.63 -4.88
N GLY A 53 -26.11 16.33 -4.77
CA GLY A 53 -26.50 15.34 -5.77
C GLY A 53 -25.55 15.22 -6.96
N HIS A 54 -24.45 15.97 -6.98
CA HIS A 54 -23.40 15.84 -8.00
C HIS A 54 -22.45 14.69 -7.66
N ILE A 55 -21.91 14.02 -8.69
CA ILE A 55 -20.89 12.99 -8.54
C ILE A 55 -19.52 13.63 -8.78
N TYR A 56 -18.66 13.55 -7.78
CA TYR A 56 -17.26 13.94 -7.87
C TYR A 56 -16.40 12.72 -8.11
N SER A 57 -15.47 12.79 -9.06
CA SER A 57 -14.50 11.73 -9.30
C SER A 57 -13.26 12.00 -8.47
N ASP A 58 -12.98 11.11 -7.53
CA ASP A 58 -11.77 11.13 -6.69
C ASP A 58 -10.92 9.87 -6.98
N GLN A 59 -9.70 9.83 -6.46
CA GLN A 59 -8.77 8.72 -6.66
C GLN A 59 -8.39 8.08 -5.34
N ARG A 60 -8.63 6.76 -5.24
CA ARG A 60 -8.12 5.94 -4.14
C ARG A 60 -6.85 5.24 -4.60
N THR A 61 -5.72 5.61 -4.01
CA THR A 61 -4.46 4.90 -4.21
C THR A 61 -4.25 3.93 -3.06
N ILE A 62 -3.93 2.69 -3.42
CA ILE A 62 -3.67 1.62 -2.46
C ILE A 62 -2.33 0.93 -2.73
N LEU A 63 -1.78 0.34 -1.69
CA LEU A 63 -0.65 -0.56 -1.74
C LEU A 63 -1.00 -1.82 -0.96
N ASP A 64 -1.09 -2.95 -1.66
CA ASP A 64 -1.28 -4.24 -1.02
C ASP A 64 0.06 -4.83 -0.62
N ILE A 65 0.17 -5.27 0.63
CA ILE A 65 1.35 -5.94 1.17
C ILE A 65 1.01 -7.37 1.61
N ARG A 66 1.98 -8.27 1.43
CA ARG A 66 1.87 -9.64 1.90
C ARG A 66 2.36 -9.73 3.33
N GLU A 67 1.48 -10.07 4.27
CA GLU A 67 1.76 -9.98 5.71
C GLU A 67 2.96 -10.83 6.13
N SER A 68 3.18 -11.99 5.49
CA SER A 68 4.29 -12.89 5.82
C SER A 68 5.68 -12.30 5.54
N GLU A 69 5.79 -11.23 4.74
CA GLU A 69 7.05 -10.56 4.43
C GLU A 69 7.47 -9.53 5.48
N PHE A 70 6.61 -9.28 6.48
CA PHE A 70 6.78 -8.25 7.49
C PHE A 70 6.77 -8.87 8.89
N SER A 71 7.80 -8.57 9.68
CA SER A 71 7.83 -8.93 11.10
C SER A 71 6.89 -8.05 11.93
N VAL A 72 6.71 -6.79 11.50
CA VAL A 72 5.76 -5.83 12.05
C VAL A 72 5.09 -5.16 10.86
N LEU A 73 3.77 -5.19 10.82
CA LEU A 73 3.01 -4.59 9.72
C LEU A 73 3.11 -3.05 9.76
N PRO A 74 3.26 -2.38 8.60
CA PRO A 74 3.14 -0.94 8.48
C PRO A 74 1.80 -0.43 9.04
N GLN A 75 1.82 0.75 9.61
CA GLN A 75 0.67 1.37 10.26
C GLN A 75 0.37 2.76 9.70
N GLN A 76 -0.81 3.27 10.03
CA GLN A 76 -1.19 4.65 9.72
C GLN A 76 -0.10 5.62 10.20
N ASN A 77 0.22 6.60 9.35
CA ASN A 77 1.32 7.58 9.49
C ASN A 77 2.73 7.08 9.21
N ASP A 78 2.95 5.80 8.90
CA ASP A 78 4.18 5.44 8.23
C ASP A 78 4.23 6.06 6.83
N HIS A 79 5.44 6.31 6.36
CA HIS A 79 5.67 6.79 5.01
C HIS A 79 6.25 5.67 4.15
N LEU A 80 6.10 5.80 2.85
CA LEU A 80 6.70 4.88 1.90
C LEU A 80 7.07 5.60 0.61
N ILE A 81 8.10 5.07 -0.05
CA ILE A 81 8.58 5.57 -1.32
C ILE A 81 8.42 4.45 -2.34
N ILE A 82 7.70 4.76 -3.42
CA ILE A 82 7.56 3.88 -4.58
C ILE A 82 8.37 4.52 -5.71
N PRO A 83 9.47 3.91 -6.18
CA PRO A 83 10.29 4.50 -7.24
C PRO A 83 9.51 4.60 -8.56
N ALA A 84 8.89 3.49 -8.96
CA ALA A 84 8.07 3.39 -10.17
C ALA A 84 6.96 2.34 -9.98
N ASP A 85 5.88 2.47 -10.75
CA ASP A 85 4.84 1.44 -10.80
C ASP A 85 5.22 0.24 -11.70
N CYS A 86 4.30 -0.73 -11.84
CA CYS A 86 4.49 -1.93 -12.65
C CYS A 86 4.64 -1.64 -14.17
N ASN A 87 4.30 -0.43 -14.62
CA ASN A 87 4.49 0.04 -16.00
C ASN A 87 5.76 0.90 -16.15
N GLY A 88 6.56 1.06 -15.09
CA GLY A 88 7.78 1.87 -15.10
C GLY A 88 7.53 3.38 -14.98
N VAL A 89 6.32 3.81 -14.62
CA VAL A 89 6.00 5.23 -14.42
C VAL A 89 6.53 5.67 -13.04
N PRO A 90 7.37 6.72 -12.96
CA PRO A 90 7.88 7.22 -11.69
C PRO A 90 6.74 7.63 -10.74
N ARG A 91 6.88 7.27 -9.46
CA ARG A 91 5.90 7.61 -8.43
C ARG A 91 6.47 8.64 -7.44
N GLY A 92 6.87 8.23 -6.25
CA GLY A 92 7.38 9.14 -5.22
C GLY A 92 7.00 8.71 -3.82
N GLU A 93 6.92 9.69 -2.92
CA GLU A 93 6.62 9.48 -1.50
C GLU A 93 5.11 9.54 -1.22
N TYR A 94 4.68 8.66 -0.34
CA TYR A 94 3.31 8.52 0.11
C TYR A 94 3.28 8.36 1.63
N GLN A 95 2.17 8.80 2.23
CA GLN A 95 1.83 8.50 3.61
C GLN A 95 0.72 7.46 3.65
N ILE A 96 0.84 6.50 4.57
CA ILE A 96 -0.23 5.55 4.89
C ILE A 96 -1.33 6.27 5.68
N VAL A 97 -2.52 6.34 5.09
CA VAL A 97 -3.69 6.95 5.75
C VAL A 97 -4.54 5.92 6.47
N ASP A 98 -4.51 4.66 6.04
CA ASP A 98 -5.27 3.58 6.64
C ASP A 98 -4.63 2.22 6.30
N ALA A 99 -4.81 1.23 7.15
CA ALA A 99 -4.30 -0.12 6.98
C ALA A 99 -5.39 -1.13 7.38
N SER A 100 -5.80 -1.98 6.45
CA SER A 100 -6.87 -2.96 6.65
C SER A 100 -6.42 -4.35 6.20
N SER A 101 -6.41 -5.32 7.12
CA SER A 101 -6.12 -6.72 6.81
C SER A 101 -7.37 -7.41 6.26
N ASP A 102 -7.17 -8.23 5.22
CA ASP A 102 -8.25 -9.06 4.65
C ASP A 102 -8.43 -10.41 5.37
N GLY A 103 -7.56 -10.73 6.33
CA GLY A 103 -7.53 -12.01 7.05
C GLY A 103 -7.06 -13.21 6.20
N GLY A 104 -6.67 -12.97 4.94
CA GLY A 104 -6.17 -13.94 3.96
C GLY A 104 -4.66 -13.88 3.75
N GLY A 105 -3.93 -13.13 4.59
CA GLY A 105 -2.48 -12.95 4.51
C GLY A 105 -2.05 -11.70 3.75
N GLN A 106 -2.99 -10.79 3.46
CA GLN A 106 -2.72 -9.52 2.83
C GLN A 106 -3.27 -8.36 3.67
N THR A 107 -2.51 -7.29 3.73
CA THR A 107 -2.96 -6.01 4.28
C THR A 107 -3.01 -4.99 3.16
N MET A 108 -4.17 -4.36 3.00
CA MET A 108 -4.38 -3.24 2.07
C MET A 108 -4.05 -1.93 2.79
N LEU A 109 -3.05 -1.21 2.30
CA LEU A 109 -2.68 0.12 2.76
C LEU A 109 -3.35 1.16 1.86
N THR A 110 -4.20 2.00 2.41
CA THR A 110 -4.66 3.19 1.68
C THR A 110 -3.58 4.26 1.85
N ILE A 111 -3.15 4.84 0.74
CA ILE A 111 -2.01 5.78 0.71
C ILE A 111 -2.37 7.08 0.01
N ARG A 112 -1.80 8.18 0.50
CA ARG A 112 -1.92 9.50 -0.13
C ARG A 112 -0.55 10.02 -0.51
N LYS A 113 -0.46 10.78 -1.62
CA LYS A 113 0.79 11.46 -1.96
C LYS A 113 1.22 12.37 -0.82
N TYR A 114 2.50 12.29 -0.47
CA TYR A 114 3.09 13.22 0.48
C TYR A 114 3.66 14.39 -0.31
N GLU A 115 2.91 15.49 -0.38
CA GLU A 115 3.43 16.76 -0.89
C GLU A 115 4.02 17.53 0.28
N THR A 116 5.35 17.61 0.35
CA THR A 116 6.01 18.57 1.23
C THR A 116 5.72 19.96 0.69
N ILE A 117 4.77 20.66 1.32
CA ILE A 117 4.55 22.09 1.06
C ILE A 117 5.85 22.79 1.48
N MET A 118 6.64 23.22 0.50
CA MET A 118 7.80 24.10 0.71
C MET A 118 7.34 25.54 0.96
#